data_AF-A0A8S9JI14-F1
#
_entry.id   AF-A0A8S9JI14-F1
#
_cell.length_a   1.000
_cell.length_b   1.000
_cell.length_c   1.000
_cell.angle_alpha   90.00
_cell.angle_beta   90.00
_cell.angle_gamma   90.00
#
_symmetry.space_group_name_H-M   'P 1'
#
loop_
_entity.id
_entity.type
_entity.pdbx_description
1 polymer ?
#
loop_
_entity_poly.entity_id
_entity_poly.type
_entity_poly.pdbx_seq_one_letter_code
_entity_poly.pdbx_strand_id
1 'polypeptide(L)'
;MKNQVNDKDKLADKLEADEKEKIEAATKEALEWLDENQNSEKEEYDEKLKEVEAVCNPIITAVYQRSGGAPGGAGGESATEEEDESHDEL
;
A
#
# COMPACT_ATOMS: atom_id res chain seq x y z
N MET A 1 5.97 1.69 2.27
CA MET A 1 5.46 2.18 0.97
C MET A 1 6.54 2.69 0.02
N LYS A 2 7.21 3.82 0.30
CA LYS A 2 8.18 4.47 -0.61
C LYS A 2 9.24 3.53 -1.21
N ASN A 3 9.75 2.61 -0.41
CA ASN A 3 10.74 1.62 -0.87
C ASN A 3 10.15 0.60 -1.84
N GLN A 4 8.89 0.17 -1.69
CA GLN A 4 8.26 -0.77 -2.61
C GLN A 4 7.96 -0.14 -3.97
N VAL A 5 7.61 1.15 -3.98
CA VAL A 5 7.29 1.95 -5.18
C VAL A 5 8.52 2.24 -6.03
N ASN A 6 9.69 2.36 -5.41
CA ASN A 6 10.95 2.64 -6.10
C ASN A 6 11.75 1.37 -6.45
N ASP A 7 11.28 0.21 -6.01
CA ASP A 7 11.90 -1.08 -6.28
C ASP A 7 11.42 -1.62 -7.63
N LYS A 8 12.36 -1.68 -8.58
CA LYS A 8 12.15 -2.14 -9.98
C LYS A 8 11.66 -3.58 -10.05
N ASP A 9 12.20 -4.43 -9.19
CA ASP A 9 11.81 -5.84 -9.10
C ASP A 9 10.41 -6.05 -8.49
N LYS A 10 9.78 -4.99 -7.96
CA LYS A 10 8.46 -5.03 -7.33
C LYS A 10 7.41 -4.26 -8.11
N LEU A 11 7.33 -2.94 -7.90
CA LEU A 11 6.25 -2.10 -8.39
C LEU A 11 6.73 -1.00 -9.34
N ALA A 12 8.01 -0.62 -9.33
CA ALA A 12 8.46 0.58 -10.04
C ALA A 12 8.31 0.48 -11.56
N ASP A 13 8.62 -0.67 -12.17
CA ASP A 13 8.41 -0.90 -13.61
C ASP A 13 6.93 -1.21 -13.96
N LYS A 14 6.15 -1.53 -12.94
CA LYS A 14 4.70 -1.78 -13.03
C LYS A 14 3.90 -0.60 -12.49
N LEU A 15 4.44 0.60 -12.40
CA LEU A 15 3.70 1.82 -12.10
C LEU A 15 3.77 2.75 -13.31
N GLU A 16 2.64 3.32 -13.68
CA GLU A 16 2.62 4.42 -14.63
C GLU A 16 3.22 5.67 -13.99
N ALA A 17 3.71 6.61 -14.82
CA ALA A 17 4.35 7.82 -14.31
C ALA A 17 3.42 8.63 -13.39
N ASP A 18 2.15 8.75 -13.79
CA ASP A 18 1.12 9.49 -13.05
C ASP A 18 0.77 8.81 -11.71
N GLU A 19 0.70 7.47 -11.70
CA GLU A 19 0.50 6.66 -10.49
C GLU A 19 1.66 6.81 -9.51
N LYS A 20 2.89 6.77 -10.03
CA LYS A 20 4.10 6.97 -9.24
C LYS A 20 4.13 8.36 -8.62
N GLU A 21 3.83 9.40 -9.41
CA GLU A 21 3.79 10.78 -8.93
C GLU A 21 2.76 10.96 -7.81
N LYS A 22 1.57 10.38 -7.94
CA LYS A 22 0.53 10.40 -6.89
C LYS A 22 0.99 9.78 -5.58
N ILE A 23 1.65 8.62 -5.63
CA ILE A 23 2.15 7.96 -4.41
C ILE A 23 3.29 8.76 -3.79
N GLU A 24 4.19 9.31 -4.60
CA GLU A 24 5.30 10.16 -4.12
C GLU A 24 4.78 11.45 -3.47
N ALA A 25 3.79 12.10 -4.08
CA ALA A 25 3.14 13.28 -3.52
C ALA A 25 2.45 12.98 -2.19
N ALA A 26 1.61 11.94 -2.13
CA ALA A 26 0.93 11.53 -0.89
C ALA A 26 1.92 11.15 0.23
N THR A 27 3.01 10.45 -0.12
CA THR A 27 4.06 10.10 0.84
C THR A 27 4.77 11.35 1.35
N LYS A 28 5.07 12.32 0.48
CA LYS A 28 5.74 13.55 0.86
C LYS A 28 4.87 14.40 1.78
N GLU A 29 3.61 14.59 1.42
CA GLU A 29 2.64 15.34 2.24
C GLU A 29 2.46 14.69 3.61
N ALA A 30 2.39 13.35 3.67
CA ALA A 30 2.32 12.64 4.94
C ALA A 30 3.57 12.84 5.80
N LEU A 31 4.77 12.85 5.21
CA LEU A 31 6.01 13.12 5.95
C LEU A 31 6.04 14.56 6.49
N GLU A 32 5.66 15.54 5.67
CA GLU A 32 5.57 16.94 6.09
C GLU A 32 4.56 17.09 7.23
N TRP A 33 3.40 16.45 7.12
CA TRP A 33 2.40 16.44 8.18
C TRP A 33 2.94 15.78 9.45
N LEU A 34 3.63 14.63 9.37
CA LEU A 34 4.23 13.97 10.54
C LEU A 34 5.28 14.82 11.24
N ASP A 35 6.09 15.58 10.48
CA ASP A 35 7.09 16.49 11.03
C ASP A 35 6.46 17.66 11.80
N GLU A 36 5.31 18.17 11.34
CA GLU A 36 4.57 19.25 12.00
C GLU A 36 3.68 18.77 13.15
N ASN A 37 3.24 17.50 13.11
CA ASN A 37 2.23 16.95 14.01
C ASN A 37 2.81 15.81 14.87
N GLN A 38 4.01 15.97 15.43
CA GLN A 38 4.71 14.93 16.22
C GLN A 38 4.05 14.57 17.56
N ASN A 39 3.09 15.38 18.03
CA ASN A 39 2.36 15.17 19.30
C ASN A 39 0.85 15.10 19.08
N SER A 40 0.40 14.77 17.87
CA SER A 40 -1.00 14.60 17.57
C SER A 40 -1.62 13.42 18.30
N GLU A 41 -2.94 13.38 18.36
CA GLU A 41 -3.67 12.27 18.95
C GLU A 41 -3.70 11.08 18.00
N LYS A 42 -3.95 9.89 18.55
CA LYS A 42 -4.01 8.65 17.77
C LYS A 42 -5.02 8.77 16.63
N GLU A 43 -6.18 9.35 16.91
CA GLU A 43 -7.25 9.57 15.94
C GLU A 43 -6.77 10.39 14.72
N GLU A 44 -5.95 11.43 14.94
CA GLU A 44 -5.42 12.26 13.86
C GLU A 44 -4.39 11.51 13.01
N TYR A 45 -3.56 10.66 13.62
CA TYR A 45 -2.65 9.77 12.88
C TYR A 45 -3.41 8.72 12.06
N ASP A 46 -4.48 8.14 12.63
CA ASP A 46 -5.33 7.17 11.95
C ASP A 46 -6.07 7.81 10.76
N GLU A 47 -6.54 9.05 10.91
CA GLU A 47 -7.10 9.83 9.80
C GLU A 47 -6.06 10.10 8.72
N LYS A 48 -4.85 10.55 9.09
CA LYS A 48 -3.80 10.81 8.10
C LYS A 48 -3.38 9.55 7.36
N LEU A 49 -3.30 8.41 8.06
CA LEU A 49 -3.02 7.11 7.47
C LEU A 49 -4.08 6.74 6.43
N LYS A 50 -5.38 6.89 6.77
CA LYS A 50 -6.48 6.62 5.84
C LYS A 50 -6.42 7.49 4.59
N GLU A 51 -6.04 8.76 4.70
CA GLU A 51 -5.86 9.64 3.54
C GLU A 51 -4.78 9.11 2.59
N VAL A 52 -3.64 8.67 3.13
CA VAL A 52 -2.53 8.10 2.34
C VAL A 52 -2.95 6.78 1.69
N GLU A 53 -3.62 5.91 2.44
CA GLU A 53 -4.14 4.63 1.96
C GLU A 53 -5.19 4.79 0.86
N ALA A 54 -6.06 5.80 0.95
CA ALA A 54 -7.07 6.10 -0.06
C ALA A 54 -6.47 6.41 -1.44
N VAL A 55 -5.25 6.96 -1.48
CA VAL A 55 -4.50 7.18 -2.73
C VAL A 55 -3.75 5.90 -3.15
N CYS A 56 -3.10 5.25 -2.20
CA CYS A 56 -2.17 4.16 -2.45
C CYS A 56 -2.84 2.83 -2.83
N ASN A 57 -3.90 2.45 -2.10
CA ASN A 57 -4.57 1.16 -2.26
C ASN A 57 -5.20 0.95 -3.65
N PRO A 58 -5.92 1.93 -4.25
CA PRO A 58 -6.45 1.73 -5.60
C PRO A 58 -5.33 1.59 -6.65
N ILE A 59 -4.22 2.31 -6.49
CA ILE A 59 -3.08 2.23 -7.41
C ILE A 59 -2.43 0.84 -7.30
N ILE A 60 -2.12 0.37 -6.09
CA ILE A 60 -1.55 -0.96 -5.89
C ILE A 60 -2.47 -2.04 -6.46
N THR A 61 -3.78 -1.93 -6.21
CA THR A 61 -4.77 -2.85 -6.77
C THR A 61 -4.72 -2.87 -8.30
N ALA A 62 -4.71 -1.69 -8.94
CA ALA A 62 -4.61 -1.57 -10.39
C ALA A 62 -3.31 -2.17 -10.95
N VAL A 63 -2.18 -1.93 -10.27
CA VAL A 63 -0.86 -2.49 -10.63
C VAL A 63 -0.84 -4.02 -10.53
N TYR A 64 -1.42 -4.59 -9.48
CA TYR A 64 -1.49 -6.05 -9.34
C TYR A 64 -2.39 -6.66 -10.41
N GLN A 65 -3.57 -6.08 -10.65
CA GLN A 65 -4.50 -6.53 -11.69
C GLN A 65 -3.88 -6.48 -13.09
N ARG A 66 -3.18 -5.39 -13.45
CA ARG A 66 -2.56 -5.27 -14.78
C ARG A 66 -1.38 -6.23 -14.99
N SER A 67 -0.72 -6.60 -13.89
CA SER A 67 0.48 -7.45 -13.92
C SER A 67 0.14 -8.95 -13.91
N GLY A 68 -1.14 -9.31 -13.97
CA GLY A 68 -1.59 -10.70 -13.92
C GLY A 68 -1.39 -11.36 -12.56
N GLY A 69 -1.14 -10.58 -11.50
CA GLY A 69 -1.11 -11.08 -10.13
C GLY A 69 -2.53 -11.14 -9.58
N ALA A 70 -2.95 -12.30 -9.09
CA ALA A 70 -4.21 -12.39 -8.34
C ALA A 70 -4.17 -11.40 -7.16
N PRO A 71 -5.30 -10.75 -6.81
CA PRO A 71 -5.38 -9.88 -5.65
C PRO A 71 -5.27 -10.71 -4.36
N GLY A 72 -4.04 -11.04 -3.96
CA GLY A 72 -3.72 -11.57 -2.63
C GLY A 72 -3.49 -10.39 -1.70
N GLY A 73 -4.38 -10.22 -0.72
CA GLY A 73 -4.55 -9.04 0.12
C GLY A 73 -3.26 -8.35 0.58
N ALA A 74 -3.13 -7.09 0.19
CA ALA A 74 -2.27 -6.12 0.85
C ALA A 74 -3.17 -5.09 1.54
N GLY A 75 -3.94 -5.55 2.52
CA GLY A 75 -4.71 -4.72 3.46
C GLY A 75 -4.67 -5.47 4.78
N GLY A 76 -4.05 -4.86 5.79
CA GLY A 76 -3.94 -5.47 7.11
C GLY A 76 -5.31 -5.76 7.71
N GLU A 77 -5.31 -6.73 8.63
CA GLU A 77 -6.41 -7.19 9.49
C GLU A 77 -7.31 -8.31 8.93
N SER A 78 -6.84 -9.56 9.09
CA SER A 78 -7.72 -10.66 9.49
C SER A 78 -6.97 -11.57 10.45
N ALA A 79 -7.31 -11.44 11.73
CA ALA A 79 -7.22 -12.55 12.65
C ALA A 79 -8.19 -13.63 12.17
N THR A 80 -7.67 -14.67 11.51
CA THR A 80 -8.30 -15.99 11.47
C THR A 80 -7.19 -17.01 11.55
N GLU A 81 -6.97 -17.45 12.79
CA GLU A 81 -6.45 -18.75 13.15
C GLU A 81 -7.17 -19.86 12.35
N GLU A 82 -6.36 -20.85 11.93
CA GLU A 82 -6.69 -22.25 11.61
C GLU A 82 -7.48 -22.63 10.32
N GLU A 83 -7.05 -23.79 9.80
CA GLU A 83 -7.75 -24.75 8.91
C GLU A 83 -7.75 -24.41 7.41
N ASP A 84 -7.48 -25.29 6.44
CA ASP A 84 -7.03 -26.67 6.30
C ASP A 84 -6.89 -26.89 4.75
N GLU A 85 -6.40 -28.04 4.32
CA GLU A 85 -6.54 -28.64 2.98
C GLU A 85 -5.44 -28.39 1.94
N SER A 86 -4.41 -29.24 2.08
CA SER A 86 -3.88 -30.12 1.02
C SER A 86 -3.78 -29.57 -0.42
N HIS A 87 -2.55 -29.46 -0.91
CA HIS A 87 -2.29 -29.84 -2.30
C HIS A 87 -0.96 -30.59 -2.38
N ASP A 88 -1.05 -31.87 -2.01
CA ASP A 88 -0.14 -32.92 -2.43
C ASP A 88 -0.46 -33.31 -3.89
N GLU A 89 0.54 -33.86 -4.58
CA GLU A 89 0.46 -34.62 -5.85
C GLU A 89 0.44 -33.83 -7.18
N LEU A 90 1.63 -33.62 -7.80
CA LEU A 90 2.23 -34.49 -8.85
C LEU A 90 3.55 -33.94 -9.39
#